data_AF-A0A3D3S9W7-F1
#
_entry.id   AF-A0A3D3S9W7-F1
#
_cell.length_a   1.000
_cell.length_b   1.000
_cell.length_c   1.000
_cell.angle_alpha   90.00
_cell.angle_beta   90.00
_cell.angle_gamma   90.00
#
_symmetry.space_group_name_H-M   'P 1'
#
loop_
_entity.id
_entity.type
_entity.pdbx_description
1 polymer ?
#
loop_
_entity_poly.entity_id
_entity_poly.type
_entity_poly.pdbx_seq_one_letter_code
_entity_poly.pdbx_strand_id
1 'polypeptide(L)'
;MTTLSLGVSLLPAVRSIPMTFAAGEYILYIFCIAVGAMGNISTLLSGAPTYFIYVAIVLFGSFILHALLCAIFKIDVDTMLIVSTSAICSPPFVGVVAVAIKARRLIVPGITTGIIGYAAGNYLGIALAQLLHRIGG
;
A
#
# COMPACT_ATOMS: atom_id res chain seq x y z
N MET A 1 -9.55 -2.81 12.65
CA MET A 1 -8.33 -3.65 12.62
C MET A 1 -7.07 -2.81 12.57
N THR A 2 -6.88 -1.93 11.58
CA THR A 2 -5.66 -1.09 11.43
C THR A 2 -5.29 -0.27 12.67
N THR A 3 -6.28 0.29 13.38
CA THR A 3 -6.07 1.05 14.63
C THR A 3 -5.51 0.18 15.75
N LEU A 4 -6.03 -1.04 15.90
CA LEU A 4 -5.58 -1.99 16.91
C LEU A 4 -4.18 -2.50 16.57
N SER A 5 -3.91 -2.78 15.28
CA SER A 5 -2.58 -3.16 14.78
C SER A 5 -1.54 -2.10 15.09
N LEU A 6 -1.84 -0.83 14.80
CA LEU A 6 -0.97 0.31 15.09
C LEU A 6 -0.76 0.49 16.60
N GLY A 7 -1.83 0.41 17.40
CA GLY A 7 -1.76 0.53 18.85
C GLY A 7 -0.91 -0.57 19.50
N VAL A 8 -1.11 -1.82 19.08
CA VAL A 8 -0.33 -2.96 19.57
C VAL A 8 1.14 -2.89 19.11
N SER A 9 1.42 -2.33 17.92
CA SER A 9 2.79 -2.12 17.43
C SER A 9 3.59 -1.10 18.26
N LEU A 10 2.94 -0.29 19.09
CA LEU A 10 3.61 0.65 20.01
C LEU A 10 4.07 -0.02 21.31
N LEU A 11 3.58 -1.23 21.62
CA LEU A 11 3.96 -1.94 22.83
C LEU A 11 5.40 -2.47 22.71
N PRO A 12 6.28 -2.21 23.69
CA PRO A 12 7.67 -2.67 23.67
C PRO A 12 7.78 -4.19 23.50
N ALA A 13 6.88 -4.93 24.16
CA ALA A 13 6.82 -6.39 24.13
C ALA A 13 6.59 -6.96 22.71
N VAL A 14 5.87 -6.23 21.86
CA VAL A 14 5.58 -6.64 20.47
C VAL A 14 6.73 -6.22 19.55
N ARG A 15 7.31 -5.05 19.80
CA ARG A 15 8.43 -4.53 19.03
C ARG A 15 9.73 -5.30 19.27
N SER A 16 9.88 -5.94 20.43
CA SER A 16 11.04 -6.76 20.79
C SER A 16 10.99 -8.19 20.26
N ILE A 17 9.90 -8.61 19.59
CA ILE A 17 9.78 -9.97 19.05
C ILE A 17 10.79 -10.14 17.90
N PRO A 18 11.71 -11.12 17.98
CA PRO A 18 12.65 -11.39 16.90
C PRO A 18 11.91 -11.88 15.66
N MET A 19 12.43 -11.56 14.47
CA MET A 19 11.89 -12.01 13.17
C MET A 19 10.45 -11.55 12.86
N THR A 20 9.98 -10.47 13.47
CA THR A 20 8.66 -9.87 13.18
C THR A 20 8.44 -9.54 11.71
N PHE A 21 9.47 -9.06 11.01
CA PHE A 21 9.37 -8.79 9.57
C PHE A 21 9.15 -10.07 8.74
N ALA A 22 9.96 -11.11 8.97
CA ALA A 22 9.84 -12.39 8.26
C ALA A 22 8.53 -13.11 8.58
N ALA A 23 8.06 -13.07 9.83
CA ALA A 23 6.77 -13.62 10.21
C ALA A 23 5.61 -12.88 9.53
N GLY A 24 5.66 -11.54 9.47
CA GLY A 24 4.68 -10.74 8.75
C GLY A 24 4.66 -11.03 7.25
N GLU A 25 5.83 -11.17 6.62
CA GLU A 25 5.97 -11.54 5.21
C GLU A 25 5.38 -12.92 4.92
N TYR A 26 5.65 -13.91 5.77
CA TYR A 26 5.07 -15.25 5.64
C TYR A 26 3.53 -15.24 5.70
N ILE A 27 2.96 -14.51 6.67
CA ILE A 27 1.51 -14.37 6.80
C ILE A 27 0.91 -13.65 5.58
N LEU A 28 1.59 -12.63 5.07
CA LEU A 28 1.19 -11.92 3.85
C LEU A 28 1.16 -12.87 2.65
N TYR A 29 2.15 -13.75 2.48
CA TYR A 29 2.15 -14.73 1.39
C TYR A 29 1.00 -15.73 1.49
N ILE A 30 0.70 -16.25 2.69
CA ILE A 30 -0.46 -17.12 2.89
C ILE A 30 -1.75 -16.40 2.48
N PHE A 31 -1.91 -15.14 2.91
CA PHE A 31 -3.07 -14.33 2.53
C PHE A 31 -3.16 -14.14 1.01
N CYS A 32 -2.07 -13.76 0.35
CA CYS A 32 -2.02 -13.59 -1.10
C CYS A 32 -2.39 -14.88 -1.85
N ILE A 33 -1.90 -16.03 -1.40
CA ILE A 33 -2.23 -17.34 -1.98
C ILE A 33 -3.72 -17.65 -1.78
N ALA A 34 -4.27 -17.43 -0.59
CA ALA A 34 -5.68 -17.68 -0.30
C ALA A 34 -6.61 -16.80 -1.14
N VAL A 35 -6.35 -15.50 -1.22
CA VAL A 35 -7.13 -14.55 -2.05
C VAL A 35 -6.98 -14.88 -3.53
N GLY A 36 -5.77 -15.20 -3.99
CA GLY A 36 -5.52 -15.62 -5.36
C GLY A 36 -6.30 -16.88 -5.73
N ALA A 37 -6.38 -17.86 -4.82
CA ALA A 37 -7.12 -19.09 -5.01
C ALA A 37 -8.65 -18.90 -5.04
N MET A 38 -9.17 -17.87 -4.36
CA MET A 38 -10.59 -17.48 -4.46
C MET A 38 -10.93 -16.78 -5.78
N GLY A 39 -9.93 -16.31 -6.53
CA GLY A 39 -10.12 -15.63 -7.80
C GLY A 39 -10.63 -16.57 -8.89
N ASN A 40 -11.80 -16.29 -9.45
CA ASN A 40 -12.32 -17.04 -10.59
C ASN A 40 -11.89 -16.38 -11.91
N ILE A 41 -10.99 -17.06 -12.62
CA ILE A 41 -10.40 -16.65 -13.91
C ILE A 41 -11.47 -16.45 -14.99
N SER A 42 -12.55 -17.23 -14.99
CA SER A 42 -13.64 -17.10 -15.97
C SER A 42 -14.44 -15.81 -15.79
N THR A 43 -14.71 -15.40 -14.56
CA THR A 43 -15.28 -14.07 -14.24
C THR A 43 -14.31 -12.94 -14.53
N LEU A 44 -13.01 -13.16 -14.32
CA LEU A 44 -11.99 -12.21 -14.72
C LEU A 44 -11.98 -12.05 -16.23
N LEU A 45 -12.03 -13.11 -17.05
CA LEU A 45 -12.00 -12.98 -18.51
C LEU A 45 -13.29 -12.40 -19.11
N SER A 46 -14.45 -12.62 -18.49
CA SER A 46 -15.74 -12.12 -19.00
C SER A 46 -16.01 -10.64 -18.63
N GLY A 47 -15.52 -10.17 -17.48
CA GLY A 47 -15.55 -8.75 -17.08
C GLY A 47 -14.22 -8.00 -17.31
N ALA A 48 -13.19 -8.69 -17.82
CA ALA A 48 -11.77 -8.31 -17.79
C ALA A 48 -11.45 -6.89 -18.22
N PRO A 49 -11.93 -6.43 -19.39
CA PRO A 49 -11.45 -5.17 -19.94
C PRO A 49 -11.78 -3.99 -19.02
N THR A 50 -13.00 -3.97 -18.48
CA THR A 50 -13.48 -2.84 -17.67
C THR A 50 -12.75 -2.76 -16.33
N TYR A 51 -12.59 -3.88 -15.62
CA TYR A 51 -11.85 -3.87 -14.34
C TYR A 51 -10.37 -3.57 -14.55
N PHE A 52 -9.77 -4.11 -15.61
CA PHE A 52 -8.37 -3.88 -15.91
C PHE A 52 -8.11 -2.41 -16.26
N ILE A 53 -8.92 -1.82 -17.13
CA ILE A 53 -8.83 -0.40 -17.50
C ILE A 53 -9.08 0.47 -16.28
N TYR A 54 -10.07 0.15 -15.46
CA TYR A 54 -10.35 0.89 -14.22
C TYR A 54 -9.13 0.89 -13.28
N VAL A 55 -8.56 -0.28 -12.99
CA VAL A 55 -7.36 -0.39 -12.15
C VAL A 55 -6.19 0.36 -12.77
N ALA A 56 -5.96 0.22 -14.08
CA ALA A 56 -4.89 0.93 -14.77
C ALA A 56 -5.05 2.46 -14.64
N ILE A 57 -6.25 3.00 -14.89
CA ILE A 57 -6.51 4.43 -14.77
C ILE A 57 -6.28 4.91 -13.33
N VAL A 58 -6.78 4.18 -12.34
CA VAL A 58 -6.60 4.56 -10.93
C VAL A 58 -5.12 4.52 -10.54
N LEU A 59 -4.38 3.50 -10.97
CA LEU A 59 -3.00 3.27 -10.61
C LEU A 59 -2.07 4.31 -11.28
N PHE A 60 -2.18 4.47 -12.60
CA PHE A 60 -1.42 5.49 -13.34
C PHE A 60 -1.86 6.90 -12.99
N GLY A 61 -3.17 7.14 -12.80
CA GLY A 61 -3.70 8.43 -12.38
C GLY A 61 -3.17 8.84 -11.01
N SER A 62 -3.18 7.93 -10.03
CA SER A 62 -2.61 8.18 -8.70
C SER A 62 -1.11 8.41 -8.75
N PHE A 63 -0.39 7.65 -9.58
CA PHE A 63 1.05 7.83 -9.76
C PHE A 63 1.39 9.18 -10.40
N ILE A 64 0.68 9.58 -11.46
CA ILE A 64 0.87 10.88 -12.13
C ILE A 64 0.54 12.01 -11.16
N LEU A 65 -0.56 11.91 -10.42
CA LEU A 65 -0.94 12.91 -9.42
C LEU A 65 0.15 13.03 -8.35
N HIS A 66 0.65 11.90 -7.83
CA HIS A 66 1.73 11.89 -6.85
C HIS A 66 3.01 12.52 -7.42
N ALA A 67 3.39 12.16 -8.65
CA ALA A 67 4.55 12.74 -9.34
C ALA A 67 4.43 14.26 -9.51
N LEU A 68 3.24 14.73 -9.89
CA LEU A 68 2.95 16.15 -10.09
C LEU A 68 3.01 16.91 -8.76
N LEU A 69 2.45 16.35 -7.68
CA LEU A 69 2.60 16.92 -6.34
C LEU A 69 4.07 16.95 -5.90
N CYS A 70 4.83 15.88 -6.10
CA CYS A 70 6.26 15.85 -5.80
C CYS A 70 7.03 16.92 -6.57
N ALA A 71 6.70 17.16 -7.84
CA ALA A 71 7.31 18.21 -8.65
C ALA A 71 7.01 19.62 -8.09
N ILE A 72 5.76 19.87 -7.66
CA ILE A 72 5.36 21.15 -7.03
C ILE A 72 6.11 21.39 -5.72
N PHE A 73 6.19 20.36 -4.88
CA PHE A 73 6.86 20.44 -3.57
C PHE A 73 8.38 20.25 -3.65
N LYS A 74 8.95 20.11 -4.86
CA LYS A 74 10.40 19.90 -5.10
C LYS A 74 10.97 18.71 -4.31
N ILE A 75 10.21 17.63 -4.20
CA ILE A 75 10.64 16.36 -3.59
C ILE A 75 11.62 15.67 -4.53
N ASP A 76 12.68 15.08 -3.96
CA ASP A 76 13.67 14.34 -4.74
C ASP A 76 13.11 13.03 -5.32
N VAL A 77 13.68 12.61 -6.46
CA VAL A 77 13.20 11.43 -7.20
C VAL A 77 13.35 10.15 -6.38
N ASP A 78 14.40 10.01 -5.58
CA ASP A 78 14.62 8.82 -4.74
C ASP A 78 13.48 8.69 -3.71
N THR A 79 13.12 9.77 -3.03
CA THR A 79 11.99 9.82 -2.09
C THR A 79 10.67 9.54 -2.79
N MET A 80 10.42 10.15 -3.96
CA MET A 80 9.21 9.89 -4.75
C MET A 80 9.08 8.39 -5.10
N LEU A 81 10.15 7.77 -5.59
CA LEU A 81 10.14 6.36 -6.00
C LEU A 81 9.92 5.42 -4.80
N ILE A 82 10.55 5.72 -3.66
CA ILE A 82 10.39 4.93 -2.44
C ILE A 82 8.97 5.02 -1.87
N VAL A 83 8.42 6.23 -1.76
CA VAL A 83 7.06 6.44 -1.24
C VAL A 83 6.04 5.85 -2.22
N SER A 84 6.23 6.02 -3.53
CA SER A 84 5.36 5.42 -4.56
C SER A 84 5.38 3.90 -4.53
N THR A 85 6.56 3.30 -4.35
CA THR A 85 6.70 1.85 -4.17
C THR A 85 5.92 1.40 -2.94
N SER A 86 6.05 2.13 -1.83
CA SER A 86 5.34 1.77 -0.61
C SER A 86 3.82 1.88 -0.75
N ALA A 87 3.34 2.86 -1.52
CA ALA A 87 1.92 3.13 -1.72
C ALA A 87 1.27 2.19 -2.76
N ILE A 88 1.98 1.86 -3.84
CA ILE A 88 1.46 1.05 -4.96
C ILE A 88 1.79 -0.42 -4.76
N CYS A 89 3.04 -0.74 -4.43
CA CYS A 89 3.53 -2.12 -4.36
C CYS A 89 3.40 -2.72 -2.95
N SER A 90 3.29 -1.89 -1.91
CA SER A 90 3.21 -2.24 -0.46
C SER A 90 4.54 -2.01 0.31
N PRO A 91 4.50 -1.62 1.61
CA PRO A 91 5.69 -1.34 2.43
C PRO A 91 6.79 -2.41 2.44
N PRO A 92 6.50 -3.74 2.40
CA PRO A 92 7.56 -4.76 2.38
C PRO A 92 8.50 -4.65 1.17
N PHE A 93 8.03 -4.12 0.03
CA PHE A 93 8.83 -4.01 -1.19
C PHE A 93 9.78 -2.80 -1.20
N VAL A 94 9.61 -1.87 -0.26
CA VAL A 94 10.46 -0.67 -0.13
C VAL A 94 11.93 -1.03 0.04
N GLY A 95 12.23 -2.07 0.82
CA GLY A 95 13.61 -2.51 1.07
C GLY A 95 14.34 -2.88 -0.22
N VAL A 96 13.69 -3.64 -1.10
CA VAL A 96 14.26 -4.09 -2.38
C VAL A 96 14.54 -2.91 -3.31
N VAL A 97 13.57 -2.01 -3.44
CA VAL A 97 13.71 -0.82 -4.32
C VAL A 97 14.78 0.14 -3.79
N ALA A 98 14.82 0.38 -2.47
CA ALA A 98 15.83 1.24 -1.85
C ALA A 98 17.26 0.73 -2.06
N VAL A 99 17.46 -0.58 -2.09
CA VAL A 99 18.75 -1.19 -2.41
C VAL A 99 19.10 -0.98 -3.88
N ALA A 100 18.14 -1.19 -4.78
CA ALA A 100 18.33 -1.04 -6.23
C ALA A 100 18.73 0.39 -6.62
N ILE A 101 18.10 1.41 -6.02
CA ILE A 101 18.39 2.83 -6.31
C ILE A 101 19.49 3.43 -5.42
N LYS A 102 20.18 2.62 -4.62
CA LYS A 102 21.25 3.04 -3.68
C LYS A 102 20.80 4.05 -2.60
N ALA A 103 19.51 4.09 -2.26
CA ALA A 103 18.93 5.00 -1.28
C ALA A 103 18.50 4.29 0.03
N ARG A 104 19.36 3.42 0.59
CA ARG A 104 19.03 2.64 1.82
C ARG A 104 18.58 3.49 3.01
N ARG A 105 19.04 4.75 3.11
CA ARG A 105 18.58 5.71 4.13
C ARG A 105 17.07 5.94 4.12
N LEU A 106 16.42 5.69 2.98
CA LEU A 106 14.99 5.91 2.78
C LEU A 106 14.13 4.68 3.12
N ILE A 107 14.72 3.55 3.52
CA ILE A 107 13.94 2.33 3.84
C ILE A 107 12.96 2.57 4.98
N VAL A 108 13.46 3.07 6.11
CA VAL A 108 12.64 3.35 7.30
C VAL A 108 11.54 4.39 7.02
N PRO A 109 11.84 5.58 6.44
CA PRO A 109 10.79 6.55 6.13
C PRO A 109 9.83 6.06 5.04
N GLY A 110 10.28 5.25 4.07
CA GLY A 110 9.42 4.65 3.06
C GLY A 110 8.41 3.66 3.66
N ILE A 111 8.86 2.73 4.50
CA ILE A 111 7.97 1.78 5.19
C ILE A 111 6.97 2.54 6.07
N THR A 112 7.46 3.53 6.82
CA THR A 112 6.63 4.32 7.74
C THR A 112 5.53 5.10 7.01
N THR A 113 5.89 5.79 5.93
CA THR A 113 4.93 6.56 5.12
C THR A 113 3.89 5.65 4.48
N GLY A 114 4.27 4.44 4.03
CA GLY A 114 3.30 3.46 3.54
C GLY A 114 2.32 2.96 4.58
N ILE A 115 2.78 2.64 5.80
CA ILE A 115 1.89 2.21 6.89
C ILE A 115 0.90 3.33 7.26
N ILE A 116 1.38 4.57 7.35
CA ILE A 116 0.53 5.75 7.61
C ILE A 116 -0.46 5.94 6.47
N GLY A 117 0.01 5.84 5.22
CA GLY A 117 -0.83 5.94 4.02
C GLY A 117 -1.94 4.89 4.00
N TYR A 118 -1.63 3.64 4.37
CA TYR A 118 -2.64 2.58 4.50
C TYR A 118 -3.69 2.91 5.55
N ALA A 119 -3.28 3.42 6.72
CA ALA A 119 -4.21 3.82 7.76
C ALA A 119 -5.13 4.96 7.30
N ALA A 120 -4.56 6.01 6.71
CA ALA A 120 -5.31 7.14 6.17
C ALA A 120 -6.27 6.70 5.05
N GLY A 121 -5.78 5.89 4.11
CA GLY A 121 -6.57 5.35 3.00
C GLY A 121 -7.76 4.52 3.47
N ASN A 122 -7.59 3.70 4.51
CA ASN A 122 -8.69 2.94 5.08
C ASN A 122 -9.78 3.84 5.67
N TYR A 123 -9.41 4.87 6.44
CA TYR A 123 -10.40 5.80 7.00
C TYR A 123 -11.08 6.63 5.92
N LEU A 124 -10.32 7.13 4.93
CA LEU A 124 -10.87 7.86 3.78
C LEU A 124 -11.81 6.98 2.96
N GLY A 125 -11.47 5.71 2.74
CA GLY A 125 -12.32 4.76 2.04
C GLY A 125 -13.64 4.51 2.77
N ILE A 126 -13.61 4.33 4.09
CA ILE A 126 -14.83 4.19 4.91
C ILE A 126 -15.65 5.47 4.85
N ALA A 127 -15.01 6.64 5.02
CA ALA A 127 -15.70 7.93 4.96
C ALA A 127 -16.37 8.16 3.60
N LEU A 128 -15.66 7.84 2.51
CA LEU A 128 -16.21 7.94 1.16
C LEU A 128 -17.36 6.95 0.96
N ALA A 129 -17.25 5.70 1.43
CA ALA A 129 -18.33 4.72 1.35
C ALA A 129 -19.58 5.19 2.11
N GLN A 130 -19.42 5.77 3.30
CA GLN A 130 -20.51 6.33 4.09
C GLN A 130 -21.15 7.55 3.39
N LEU A 131 -20.33 8.41 2.78
CA LEU A 131 -20.81 9.55 2.01
C LEU A 131 -21.59 9.09 0.78
N LEU A 132 -21.04 8.12 0.03
CA LEU A 132 -21.67 7.56 -1.16
C LEU A 132 -22.99 6.86 -0.84
N HIS A 133 -23.05 6.12 0.26
CA HIS A 133 -24.28 5.48 0.73
C HIS A 133 -25.35 6.52 1.10
N ARG A 134 -24.98 7.62 1.75
CA ARG A 134 -25.92 8.70 2.10
C ARG A 134 -26.46 9.46 0.89
N ILE A 135 -25.69 9.58 -0.18
CA ILE A 135 -26.15 10.24 -1.43
C ILE A 135 -26.82 9.27 -2.40
N GLY A 136 -26.52 7.97 -2.32
CA GLY A 136 -26.98 6.94 -3.25
C GLY A 136 -28.22 6.16 -2.80
N GLY A 137 -28.52 6.10 -1.50
CA GLY A 137 -29.58 5.25 -0.93
C GLY A 137 -29.13 3.80 -0.76
#